data_AF-A0A0C1HEP2-F1
#
_entry.id   AF-A0A0C1HEP2-F1
#
_cell.length_a   1.000
_cell.length_b   1.000
_cell.length_c   1.000
_cell.angle_alpha   90.00
_cell.angle_beta   90.00
_cell.angle_gamma   90.00
#
_symmetry.space_group_name_H-M   'P 1'
#
loop_
_entity.id
_entity.type
_entity.pdbx_description
1 polymer ?
#
loop_
_entity_poly.entity_id
_entity_poly.type
_entity_poly.pdbx_seq_one_letter_code
_entity_poly.pdbx_strand_id
1 'polypeptide(L)'
;MWLKAWGLKKGVLVLDDTSLPKKGKFSVGVARHDCGALGKIANCQSIVTSHYCEKGKEHFPILGELFLPQCWTKSKKRMQAAKVPSARHKFLKKWELALHLLMAFCTKIFPIKRLFLMPVMEKDESYWEN
;
A
#
# COMPACT_ATOMS: atom_id res chain seq x y z
N MET A 1 -9.79 -12.42 -18.05
CA MET A 1 -10.74 -12.26 -19.17
C MET A 1 -10.98 -10.81 -19.58
N TRP A 2 -10.93 -9.81 -18.67
CA TRP A 2 -11.28 -8.41 -18.98
C TRP A 2 -10.16 -7.50 -19.53
N LEU A 3 -8.89 -7.69 -19.14
CA LEU A 3 -7.80 -6.78 -19.54
C LEU A 3 -7.28 -6.97 -20.98
N LYS A 4 -7.51 -8.13 -21.62
CA LYS A 4 -7.19 -8.33 -23.06
C LYS A 4 -8.04 -7.42 -23.97
N ALA A 5 -9.27 -7.12 -23.57
CA ALA A 5 -10.17 -6.23 -24.31
C ALA A 5 -9.66 -4.77 -24.37
N TRP A 6 -8.75 -4.38 -23.47
CA TRP A 6 -8.17 -3.03 -23.39
C TRP A 6 -6.94 -2.83 -24.27
N GLY A 7 -6.54 -3.85 -25.05
CA GLY A 7 -5.42 -3.72 -26.00
C GLY A 7 -4.07 -3.36 -25.35
N LEU A 8 -3.89 -3.76 -24.09
CA LEU A 8 -2.67 -3.52 -23.31
C LEU A 8 -1.52 -4.39 -23.87
N LYS A 9 -0.44 -3.76 -24.34
CA LYS A 9 0.65 -4.48 -25.03
C LYS A 9 1.96 -4.44 -24.26
N LYS A 10 2.30 -3.29 -23.65
CA LYS A 10 3.57 -3.08 -22.93
C LYS A 10 3.41 -2.07 -21.80
N GLY A 11 3.24 -2.55 -20.57
CA GLY A 11 3.19 -1.70 -19.38
C GLY A 11 4.09 -2.19 -18.27
N VAL A 12 4.29 -1.34 -17.27
CA VAL A 12 4.98 -1.63 -16.02
C VAL A 12 3.97 -1.69 -14.88
N LEU A 13 4.22 -2.61 -13.94
CA LEU A 13 3.54 -2.60 -12.65
C LEU A 13 4.35 -1.70 -11.72
N VAL A 14 3.71 -0.68 -11.16
CA VAL A 14 4.29 0.22 -10.16
C VAL A 14 3.69 -0.11 -8.82
N LEU A 15 4.54 -0.32 -7.82
CA LEU A 15 4.16 -0.46 -6.42
C LEU A 15 4.62 0.78 -5.67
N ASP A 16 3.71 1.41 -4.94
CA ASP A 16 3.98 2.61 -4.16
C ASP A 16 3.13 2.61 -2.89
N ASP A 17 3.53 3.40 -1.88
CA ASP A 17 2.70 3.66 -0.71
C ASP A 17 2.30 5.12 -0.63
N THR A 18 0.99 5.36 -0.56
CA THR A 18 0.44 6.72 -0.49
C THR A 18 -0.01 7.03 0.92
N SER A 19 0.54 8.11 1.48
CA SER A 19 0.14 8.63 2.80
C SER A 19 -1.06 9.56 2.71
N LEU A 20 -2.05 9.36 3.58
CA LEU A 20 -3.29 10.11 3.66
C LEU A 20 -3.40 10.80 5.04
N PRO A 21 -3.16 12.13 5.14
CA PRO A 21 -3.29 12.86 6.40
C PRO A 21 -4.69 12.71 7.01
N LYS A 22 -4.75 12.51 8.33
CA LYS A 22 -6.02 12.34 9.05
C LYS A 22 -6.06 13.17 10.34
N LYS A 23 -7.26 13.63 10.69
CA LYS A 23 -7.58 14.18 12.01
C LYS A 23 -8.25 13.09 12.86
N GLY A 24 -7.89 13.01 14.14
CA GLY A 24 -8.47 12.03 15.09
C GLY A 24 -7.83 10.64 15.07
N LYS A 25 -8.43 9.69 15.80
CA LYS A 25 -7.85 8.36 16.10
C LYS A 25 -8.69 7.16 15.63
N PHE A 26 -9.84 7.42 15.01
CA PHE A 26 -10.84 6.37 14.71
C PHE A 26 -10.71 5.74 13.32
N SER A 27 -10.11 6.44 12.34
CA SER A 27 -9.89 5.86 11.01
C SER A 27 -8.94 4.67 11.07
N VAL A 28 -9.31 3.56 10.44
CA VAL A 28 -8.54 2.30 10.51
C VAL A 28 -7.10 2.47 10.09
N GLY A 29 -6.13 1.94 10.84
CA GLY A 29 -4.71 2.09 10.50
C GLY A 29 -4.14 3.51 10.71
N VAL A 30 -4.91 4.48 11.21
CA VAL A 30 -4.37 5.83 11.48
C VAL A 30 -3.39 5.80 12.66
N ALA A 31 -2.20 6.38 12.45
CA ALA A 31 -1.21 6.59 13.49
C ALA A 31 -0.25 7.73 13.09
N ARG A 32 0.60 8.16 14.04
CA ARG A 32 1.75 9.01 13.71
C ARG A 32 2.85 8.16 13.07
N HIS A 33 3.18 8.45 11.82
CA HIS A 33 4.32 7.88 11.08
C HIS A 33 4.71 8.82 9.94
N ASP A 34 5.75 8.45 9.18
CA ASP A 34 6.15 9.20 7.97
C ASP A 34 4.94 9.40 7.05
N CYS A 35 4.64 10.67 6.77
CA CYS A 35 3.55 11.09 5.91
C CYS A 35 4.15 11.78 4.69
N GLY A 36 4.32 11.04 3.59
CA GLY A 36 4.89 11.57 2.35
C GLY A 36 4.16 12.82 1.83
N ALA A 37 2.83 12.87 1.98
CA ALA A 37 2.02 14.02 1.58
C ALA A 37 2.31 15.31 2.36
N LEU A 38 2.84 15.21 3.58
CA LEU A 38 3.19 16.37 4.42
C LEU A 38 4.70 16.52 4.62
N GLY A 39 5.52 15.59 4.12
CA GLY A 39 6.98 15.58 4.28
C GLY A 39 7.45 15.47 5.74
N LYS A 40 6.61 14.95 6.64
CA LYS A 40 6.91 14.88 8.08
C LYS A 40 6.21 13.73 8.78
N ILE A 41 6.62 13.41 10.01
CA ILE A 41 5.78 12.58 10.89
C ILE A 41 4.47 13.32 11.17
N ALA A 42 3.38 12.72 10.72
CA ALA A 42 2.05 13.23 10.97
C ALA A 42 1.08 12.09 11.26
N ASN A 43 -0.06 12.41 11.86
CA ASN A 43 -1.15 11.47 11.98
C ASN A 43 -1.75 11.21 10.59
N CYS A 44 -1.55 10.01 10.08
CA CYS A 44 -1.98 9.64 8.74
C CYS A 44 -2.28 8.14 8.65
N GLN A 45 -2.87 7.74 7.52
CA GLN A 45 -2.92 6.36 7.07
C GLN A 45 -1.92 6.21 5.92
N SER A 46 -1.49 4.98 5.63
CA SER A 46 -0.78 4.66 4.40
C SER A 46 -1.48 3.50 3.70
N ILE A 47 -1.61 3.59 2.38
CA ILE A 47 -2.13 2.52 1.53
C ILE A 47 -1.01 2.13 0.58
N VAL A 48 -0.66 0.85 0.56
CA VAL A 48 0.24 0.29 -0.45
C VAL A 48 -0.63 -0.08 -1.65
N THR A 49 -0.28 0.39 -2.83
CA THR A 49 -1.07 0.20 -4.04
C THR A 49 -0.23 -0.39 -5.17
N SER A 50 -0.90 -1.07 -6.09
CA SER A 50 -0.33 -1.52 -7.35
C SER A 50 -1.06 -0.86 -8.51
N HIS A 51 -0.29 -0.34 -9.45
CA HIS A 51 -0.78 0.46 -10.56
C HIS A 51 -0.22 -0.06 -11.88
N TYR A 52 -1.06 -0.13 -12.90
CA TYR A 52 -0.60 -0.42 -14.26
C TYR A 52 -0.33 0.88 -14.99
N CYS A 53 0.87 1.00 -15.57
CA CYS A 53 1.26 2.16 -16.38
C CYS A 53 1.72 1.68 -17.76
N GLU A 54 1.10 2.18 -18.83
CA GLU A 54 1.56 1.98 -20.21
C GLU A 54 1.97 3.32 -20.83
N LYS A 55 3.14 3.35 -21.48
CA LYS A 55 3.68 4.58 -22.07
C LYS A 55 2.71 5.11 -23.14
N GLY A 56 2.31 6.38 -23.01
CA GLY A 56 1.40 7.03 -23.96
C GLY A 56 -0.07 6.60 -23.82
N LYS A 57 -0.42 5.89 -22.74
CA LYS A 57 -1.80 5.54 -22.38
C LYS A 57 -2.10 5.89 -20.93
N GLU A 58 -3.32 5.57 -20.52
CA GLU A 58 -3.83 5.79 -19.17
C GLU A 58 -3.11 4.94 -18.11
N HIS A 59 -3.05 5.52 -16.92
CA HIS A 59 -2.58 4.90 -15.69
C HIS A 59 -3.79 4.61 -14.80
N PHE A 60 -3.87 3.40 -14.24
CA PHE A 60 -4.98 3.02 -13.37
C PHE A 60 -4.56 2.10 -12.22
N PRO A 61 -5.21 2.24 -11.05
CA PRO A 61 -4.98 1.37 -9.89
C PRO A 61 -5.54 -0.03 -10.17
N ILE A 62 -4.83 -1.05 -9.71
CA ILE A 62 -5.24 -2.46 -9.84
C ILE A 62 -5.65 -3.02 -8.48
N LEU A 63 -4.76 -2.93 -7.49
CA LEU A 63 -4.98 -3.42 -6.13
C LEU A 63 -4.48 -2.40 -5.11
N GLY A 64 -4.99 -2.49 -3.89
CA GLY A 64 -4.52 -1.67 -2.78
C GLY A 64 -4.79 -2.34 -1.45
N GLU A 65 -3.88 -2.16 -0.51
CA GLU A 65 -3.99 -2.70 0.83
C GLU A 65 -3.58 -1.65 1.87
N LEU A 66 -4.42 -1.51 2.89
CA LEU A 66 -4.19 -0.57 3.99
C LEU A 66 -3.05 -1.08 4.88
N PHE A 67 -2.06 -0.22 5.12
CA PHE A 67 -1.04 -0.48 6.12
C PHE A 67 -1.62 -0.34 7.53
N LEU A 68 -1.39 -1.34 8.38
CA LEU A 68 -1.78 -1.34 9.77
C LEU A 68 -0.53 -1.21 10.65
N PRO A 69 -0.28 -0.05 11.26
CA PRO A 69 0.85 0.15 12.16
C PRO A 69 0.79 -0.80 13.36
N GLN A 70 1.93 -1.08 14.00
CA GLN A 70 1.97 -1.99 15.15
C GLN A 70 1.00 -1.60 16.28
N CYS A 71 0.77 -0.30 16.51
CA CYS A 71 -0.18 0.17 17.52
C CYS A 71 -1.64 -0.23 17.23
N TRP A 72 -1.96 -0.54 15.97
CA TRP A 72 -3.24 -1.14 15.59
C TRP A 72 -3.24 -2.65 15.79
N THR A 73 -2.21 -3.34 15.29
CA THR A 73 -2.17 -4.81 15.32
C THR A 73 -1.94 -5.37 16.72
N LYS A 74 -1.40 -4.57 17.65
CA LYS A 74 -1.30 -4.89 19.09
C LYS A 74 -2.65 -4.83 19.83
N SER A 75 -3.72 -4.31 19.22
CA SER A 75 -5.04 -4.21 19.84
C SER A 75 -6.11 -4.94 19.03
N LYS A 76 -6.32 -6.23 19.35
CA LYS A 76 -7.39 -7.05 18.73
C LYS A 76 -8.77 -6.44 18.93
N LYS A 77 -9.06 -5.90 20.12
CA LYS A 77 -10.33 -5.20 20.44
C LYS A 77 -10.57 -4.02 19.48
N ARG A 78 -9.54 -3.20 19.25
CA ARG A 78 -9.63 -2.06 18.31
C ARG A 78 -9.86 -2.53 16.88
N MET A 79 -9.12 -3.54 16.42
CA MET A 79 -9.27 -4.12 15.09
C MET A 79 -10.67 -4.73 14.86
N GLN A 80 -11.21 -5.43 15.86
CA GLN A 80 -12.57 -5.98 15.81
C GLN A 80 -13.63 -4.90 15.76
N ALA A 81 -13.53 -3.87 16.61
CA ALA A 81 -14.46 -2.74 16.59
C ALA A 81 -14.45 -2.01 15.23
N ALA A 82 -13.28 -1.91 14.60
CA ALA A 82 -13.08 -1.35 13.27
C ALA A 82 -13.41 -2.32 12.11
N LYS A 83 -13.86 -3.55 12.41
CA LYS A 83 -14.17 -4.61 11.43
C LYS A 83 -12.99 -4.96 10.49
N VAL A 84 -11.76 -4.85 10.98
CA VAL A 84 -10.58 -5.32 10.25
C VAL A 84 -10.69 -6.83 10.05
N PRO A 85 -10.52 -7.36 8.81
CA PRO A 85 -10.54 -8.79 8.56
C PRO A 85 -9.55 -9.55 9.42
N SER A 86 -9.94 -10.70 9.98
CA SER A 86 -9.09 -11.50 10.88
C SER A 86 -7.74 -11.88 10.27
N ALA A 87 -7.69 -12.14 8.96
CA ALA A 87 -6.46 -12.41 8.21
C ALA A 87 -5.43 -11.26 8.27
N ARG A 88 -5.88 -10.04 8.59
CA ARG A 88 -5.06 -8.83 8.75
C ARG A 88 -4.75 -8.49 10.20
N HIS A 89 -5.09 -9.34 11.16
CA HIS A 89 -4.76 -9.17 12.59
C HIS A 89 -3.29 -9.53 12.90
N LYS A 90 -2.38 -9.20 11.98
CA LYS A 90 -0.94 -9.34 12.14
C LYS A 90 -0.24 -8.13 11.53
N PHE A 91 0.84 -7.70 12.16
CA PHE A 91 1.69 -6.66 11.59
C PHE A 91 2.30 -7.18 10.29
N LEU A 92 2.30 -6.33 9.27
CA LEU A 92 3.03 -6.53 8.03
C LEU A 92 3.73 -5.21 7.70
N LYS A 93 5.01 -5.29 7.33
CA LYS A 93 5.75 -4.18 6.77
C LYS A 93 5.17 -3.78 5.42
N LYS A 94 5.39 -2.54 4.99
CA LYS A 94 4.86 -2.05 3.71
C LYS A 94 5.36 -2.86 2.50
N TRP A 95 6.62 -3.31 2.53
CA TRP A 95 7.16 -4.15 1.46
C TRP A 95 6.52 -5.55 1.43
N GLU A 96 6.12 -6.11 2.58
CA GLU A 96 5.37 -7.38 2.62
C GLU A 96 3.99 -7.22 1.96
N LEU A 97 3.33 -6.07 2.19
CA LEU A 97 2.09 -5.73 1.48
C LEU A 97 2.34 -5.60 -0.02
N ALA A 98 3.41 -4.92 -0.43
CA ALA A 98 3.77 -4.79 -1.84
C ALA A 98 3.98 -6.17 -2.50
N LEU A 99 4.66 -7.09 -1.82
CA LEU A 99 4.82 -8.48 -2.27
C LEU A 99 3.48 -9.23 -2.34
N HIS A 100 2.59 -9.04 -1.37
CA HIS A 100 1.24 -9.63 -1.44
C HIS A 100 0.47 -9.13 -2.67
N LEU A 101 0.53 -7.83 -2.97
CA LEU A 101 -0.11 -7.26 -4.16
C LEU A 101 0.50 -7.81 -5.45
N LEU A 102 1.84 -7.93 -5.51
CA LEU A 102 2.55 -8.53 -6.63
C LEU A 102 2.14 -9.98 -6.85
N MET A 103 2.12 -10.80 -5.79
CA MET A 103 1.74 -12.20 -5.85
C MET A 103 0.27 -12.37 -6.25
N ALA A 104 -0.63 -11.55 -5.71
CA ALA A 104 -2.04 -11.55 -6.08
C ALA A 104 -2.25 -11.17 -7.55
N PHE A 105 -1.42 -10.26 -8.08
CA PHE A 105 -1.42 -9.90 -9.49
C PHE A 105 -0.92 -11.08 -10.35
N CYS A 106 0.29 -11.60 -10.09
CA CYS A 106 0.91 -12.69 -10.86
C CYS A 106 0.07 -13.98 -10.88
N THR A 107 -0.56 -14.33 -9.76
CA THR A 107 -1.37 -15.55 -9.65
C THR A 107 -2.69 -15.48 -10.42
N LYS A 108 -3.20 -14.27 -10.67
CA LYS A 108 -4.52 -14.10 -11.28
C LYS A 108 -4.45 -13.62 -12.73
N ILE A 109 -3.47 -12.80 -13.11
CA ILE A 109 -3.51 -12.09 -14.39
C ILE A 109 -2.09 -11.70 -14.87
N PHE A 110 -1.81 -11.97 -16.16
CA PHE A 110 -0.83 -11.31 -17.04
C PHE A 110 0.59 -11.92 -17.18
N PRO A 111 1.17 -11.96 -18.40
CA PRO A 111 2.61 -12.08 -18.59
C PRO A 111 3.28 -10.72 -18.32
N ILE A 112 3.95 -10.57 -17.18
CA ILE A 112 4.79 -9.39 -16.89
C ILE A 112 6.09 -9.50 -17.69
N LYS A 113 6.50 -8.42 -18.37
CA LYS A 113 7.85 -8.33 -18.96
C LYS A 113 8.86 -7.64 -18.05
N ARG A 114 8.43 -6.69 -17.21
CA ARG A 114 9.27 -5.95 -16.25
C ARG A 114 8.46 -5.51 -15.02
N LEU A 115 9.07 -5.61 -13.84
CA LEU A 115 8.56 -5.08 -12.57
C LEU A 115 9.39 -3.86 -12.19
N PHE A 116 8.73 -2.76 -11.82
CA PHE A 116 9.39 -1.61 -11.21
C PHE A 116 8.95 -1.50 -9.76
N LEU A 117 9.89 -1.76 -8.85
CA LEU A 117 9.75 -1.42 -7.45
C LEU A 117 10.26 0.00 -7.32
N MET A 118 9.36 0.94 -7.02
CA MET A 118 9.86 2.18 -6.42
C MET A 118 10.39 1.78 -5.03
N PRO A 119 11.58 2.26 -4.63
CA PRO A 119 12.12 1.93 -3.33
C PRO A 119 11.11 2.36 -2.28
N VAL A 120 10.53 1.37 -1.59
CA VAL A 120 9.90 1.61 -0.30
C VAL A 120 11.05 2.08 0.59
N MET A 121 11.17 3.39 0.76
CA MET A 121 12.13 3.97 1.67
C MET A 121 11.71 3.52 3.07
N GLU A 122 12.27 2.41 3.57
CA GLU A 122 12.23 2.06 4.99
C GLU A 122 13.19 3.06 5.66
N LYS A 123 12.68 4.29 5.88
CA LYS A 123 13.43 5.31 6.60
C LYS A 123 13.54 4.85 8.05
N ASP A 124 14.76 4.67 8.49
CA ASP A 124 15.11 4.35 9.87
C ASP A 124 14.49 5.39 10.82
N GLU A 125 14.01 4.98 12.00
CA GLU A 125 13.27 5.85 12.93
C GLU A 125 14.09 7.08 13.37
N SER A 126 15.42 7.00 13.27
CA SER A 126 16.38 8.06 13.58
C SER A 126 16.31 9.32 12.70
N TYR A 127 15.69 9.25 11.51
CA TYR A 127 15.59 10.42 10.61
C TYR A 127 14.55 11.46 11.03
N TRP A 128 13.69 11.14 12.00
CA TRP A 128 12.57 12.00 12.40
C TRP A 128 12.63 12.49 13.86
N GLU A 129 13.71 12.18 14.57
CA GLU A 129 13.95 12.67 15.94
C GLU A 129 14.60 14.07 15.99
N ASN A 130 14.77 14.74 14.84
CA ASN A 130 15.24 16.13 14.73
C ASN A 130 14.12 17.08 14.29
#